data_AF-A0A3Q7IXI6-F1
#
_entry.id   AF-A0A3Q7IXI6-F1
#
_cell.length_a   1.000
_cell.length_b   1.000
_cell.length_c   1.000
_cell.angle_alpha   90.00
_cell.angle_beta   90.00
_cell.angle_gamma   90.00
#
_symmetry.space_group_name_H-M   'P 1'
#
loop_
_entity.id
_entity.type
_entity.pdbx_description
1 polymer ?
#
loop_
_entity_poly.entity_id
_entity_poly.type
_entity_poly.pdbx_seq_one_letter_code
_entity_poly.pdbx_strand_id
1 'polypeptide(L)'
;MAQPKKTLKNFIPLFILLSLSVIFLFSYHPTNLNSTKSFSFNPNTPQTHQNFTFLVKVLTFNRLESLSRCLNSLSKAHYDNHVVHLHVYIDHFQDSPNGYVEIDQKLNLSKSILDFVDGFSWKYGEKSVHYRASNAGLQAQWLEAWWPSSDDEFAFVVEDDLELSPLYFRFLKSLIDNYYYNESNFSPMIYGASLQRPRFVPGKHGNKMQIDDRTQLFLYQLVGTWGQLLFPRPWKEFRIWYDTHKAKGLKPFLDGMVTTGWYKKMGEKIWTPWFIKFIHARGYFNIYTNLLHERAFSVSHRDAGVNYGKSAGPDSYLVDEKSFDINLLKMQSLHSLKWYDFCFKEVSPGRIVLSADDLVTVLHSVQKSRTILFLNLQQVSESIIRNLLCHFERLNIQNYVLLGPQSSFLLDLARRGHPVIDTDQFFDSIRLQNSINFDESHEKLGKEIVVKAHVVRKSLELKYNTWVVDSDVIPLSSDSFLHSYDLAHDFLLGKNFKLVFIRNSASALKIWVDNVLDKVVASVASLKTRGSIATEGNFVNLVEKLLEQKKATFNRVDETDFSLNISFMDANETSSRNGKKFAFWSPEMGSEQIQKRLEEFAMWVVDSDLSCNAVVCHPS
;
A
#
# COMPACT_ATOMS: atom_id res chain seq x y z
N MET A 1 11.61 -28.07 -67.66
CA MET A 1 10.32 -28.35 -68.31
C MET A 1 9.32 -28.78 -67.24
N ALA A 2 8.11 -28.22 -67.27
CA ALA A 2 6.90 -28.52 -66.47
C ALA A 2 6.82 -28.05 -65.00
N GLN A 3 5.92 -27.08 -64.77
CA GLN A 3 5.21 -26.78 -63.51
C GLN A 3 4.23 -27.90 -63.13
N PRO A 4 3.66 -27.86 -61.90
CA PRO A 4 2.21 -27.67 -61.84
C PRO A 4 1.71 -26.66 -60.78
N LYS A 5 0.90 -25.73 -61.30
CA LYS A 5 -0.38 -25.13 -60.87
C LYS A 5 -0.78 -25.04 -59.38
N LYS A 6 -1.04 -23.77 -59.01
CA LYS A 6 -1.89 -23.27 -57.91
C LYS A 6 -3.33 -23.81 -57.95
N THR A 7 -3.89 -24.12 -56.79
CA THR A 7 -5.33 -24.08 -56.49
C THR A 7 -5.58 -23.23 -55.25
N LEU A 8 -5.80 -21.93 -55.47
CA LEU A 8 -6.23 -20.97 -54.46
C LEU A 8 -7.75 -20.79 -54.56
N LYS A 9 -8.52 -21.69 -53.97
CA LYS A 9 -9.95 -21.52 -53.71
C LYS A 9 -10.28 -22.29 -52.43
N ASN A 10 -10.36 -21.58 -51.30
CA ASN A 10 -11.14 -21.93 -50.08
C ASN A 10 -10.89 -21.03 -48.84
N PHE A 11 -10.18 -19.91 -48.95
CA PHE A 11 -9.91 -19.04 -47.77
C PHE A 11 -10.92 -17.91 -47.51
N ILE A 12 -11.97 -17.76 -48.32
CA ILE A 12 -12.95 -16.68 -48.16
C ILE A 12 -13.91 -16.87 -46.96
N PRO A 13 -14.33 -18.10 -46.53
CA PRO A 13 -15.19 -18.23 -45.36
C PRO A 13 -14.47 -17.97 -44.03
N LEU A 14 -13.13 -18.07 -44.00
CA LEU A 14 -12.34 -17.96 -42.77
C LEU A 14 -12.13 -16.49 -42.34
N PHE A 15 -12.03 -15.57 -43.32
CA PHE A 15 -11.84 -14.14 -43.03
C PHE A 15 -13.11 -13.46 -42.50
N ILE A 16 -14.30 -13.93 -42.88
CA ILE A 16 -15.58 -13.37 -42.40
C ILE A 16 -15.86 -13.82 -40.95
N LEU A 17 -15.46 -15.04 -40.58
CA LEU A 17 -15.54 -15.54 -39.19
C LEU A 17 -14.52 -14.86 -38.26
N LEU A 18 -13.34 -14.45 -38.77
CA LEU A 18 -12.37 -13.66 -38.01
C LEU A 18 -12.75 -12.17 -37.86
N SER A 19 -13.50 -11.58 -38.79
CA SER A 19 -13.91 -10.17 -38.67
C SER A 19 -15.06 -9.97 -37.67
N LEU A 20 -15.94 -10.96 -37.50
CA LEU A 20 -17.06 -10.89 -36.54
C LEU A 20 -16.62 -11.07 -35.07
N SER A 21 -15.52 -11.78 -34.81
CA SER A 21 -14.95 -11.92 -33.46
C SER A 21 -14.18 -10.66 -33.01
N VAL A 22 -13.64 -9.89 -33.95
CA VAL A 22 -12.94 -8.63 -33.64
C VAL A 22 -13.93 -7.53 -33.18
N ILE A 23 -15.16 -7.51 -33.70
CA ILE A 23 -16.16 -6.50 -33.30
C ILE A 23 -16.70 -6.76 -31.87
N PHE A 24 -16.76 -8.03 -31.43
CA PHE A 24 -17.10 -8.37 -30.04
C PHE A 24 -15.94 -8.15 -29.04
N LEU A 25 -14.69 -8.15 -29.49
CA LEU A 25 -13.52 -7.93 -28.64
C LEU A 25 -13.24 -6.44 -28.36
N PHE A 26 -13.70 -5.52 -29.21
CA PHE A 26 -13.51 -4.08 -29.02
C PHE A 26 -14.64 -3.37 -28.24
N SER A 27 -15.67 -4.09 -27.81
CA SER A 27 -16.78 -3.53 -26.99
C SER A 27 -16.58 -3.72 -25.48
N TYR A 28 -15.54 -4.42 -25.04
CA TYR A 28 -15.16 -4.52 -23.62
C TYR A 28 -13.92 -3.66 -23.32
N HIS A 29 -14.13 -2.37 -23.12
CA HIS A 29 -13.20 -1.59 -22.31
C HIS A 29 -13.36 -2.01 -20.85
N PRO A 30 -12.28 -2.38 -20.13
CA PRO A 30 -12.35 -2.54 -18.69
C PRO A 30 -12.51 -1.14 -18.08
N THR A 31 -13.74 -0.78 -17.76
CA THR A 31 -14.03 0.33 -16.86
C THR A 31 -13.29 0.10 -15.55
N ASN A 32 -12.58 1.13 -15.08
CA ASN A 32 -11.93 1.20 -13.78
C ASN A 32 -12.72 0.47 -12.70
N LEU A 33 -12.11 -0.55 -12.09
CA LEU A 33 -12.62 -1.21 -10.88
C LEU A 33 -12.42 -0.29 -9.66
N ASN A 34 -13.06 0.88 -9.68
CA ASN A 34 -13.38 1.64 -8.47
C ASN A 34 -14.81 1.29 -8.06
N SER A 35 -15.03 0.02 -7.71
CA SER A 35 -16.25 -0.40 -7.02
C SER A 35 -15.97 -0.41 -5.52
N THR A 36 -16.03 0.76 -4.88
CA THR A 36 -16.49 0.82 -3.48
C THR A 36 -17.87 0.17 -3.45
N LYS A 37 -18.00 -1.00 -2.81
CA LYS A 37 -19.33 -1.54 -2.47
C LYS A 37 -20.03 -0.47 -1.62
N SER A 38 -21.14 0.09 -2.12
CA SER A 38 -22.21 0.52 -1.23
C SER A 38 -22.85 -0.78 -0.72
N PHE A 39 -22.56 -1.14 0.52
CA PHE A 39 -23.30 -2.20 1.18
C PHE A 39 -24.75 -1.71 1.38
N SER A 40 -25.68 -2.23 0.60
CA SER A 40 -27.11 -2.10 0.92
C SER A 40 -27.47 -3.18 1.94
N PHE A 41 -27.13 -2.98 3.20
CA PHE A 41 -27.67 -3.80 4.29
C PHE A 41 -29.03 -3.26 4.70
N ASN A 42 -30.03 -4.14 4.64
CA ASN A 42 -31.33 -3.89 5.24
C ASN A 42 -31.16 -4.05 6.76
N PRO A 43 -31.35 -3.00 7.60
CA PRO A 43 -30.94 -3.01 9.01
C PRO A 43 -31.75 -3.96 9.92
N ASN A 44 -32.72 -4.70 9.37
CA ASN A 44 -33.66 -5.52 10.14
C ASN A 44 -33.40 -7.03 10.08
N THR A 45 -32.22 -7.47 9.63
CA THR A 45 -31.88 -8.90 9.61
C THR A 45 -30.92 -9.25 10.77
N PRO A 46 -31.27 -10.17 11.68
CA PRO A 46 -30.35 -10.67 12.70
C PRO A 46 -29.06 -11.20 12.06
N GLN A 47 -27.92 -11.09 12.75
CA GLN A 47 -26.62 -11.68 12.35
C GLN A 47 -26.74 -13.21 12.19
N THR A 48 -27.22 -13.66 11.04
CA THR A 48 -27.11 -15.05 10.61
C THR A 48 -25.71 -15.27 10.09
N HIS A 49 -25.04 -16.33 10.57
CA HIS A 49 -23.74 -16.78 10.05
C HIS A 49 -23.76 -16.75 8.51
N GLN A 50 -22.95 -15.87 7.92
CA GLN A 50 -22.80 -15.80 6.47
C GLN A 50 -22.06 -17.08 6.02
N ASN A 51 -22.72 -17.90 5.21
CA ASN A 51 -22.12 -19.11 4.66
C ASN A 51 -21.16 -18.73 3.52
N PHE A 52 -19.86 -18.73 3.80
CA PHE A 52 -18.81 -18.58 2.79
C PHE A 52 -18.22 -19.92 2.37
N THR A 53 -17.71 -20.01 1.16
CA THR A 53 -16.96 -21.18 0.68
C THR A 53 -15.52 -21.12 1.17
N PHE A 54 -15.05 -22.18 1.82
CA PHE A 54 -13.66 -22.29 2.27
C PHE A 54 -12.95 -23.43 1.54
N LEU A 55 -11.88 -23.07 0.82
CA LEU A 55 -11.10 -24.00 0.02
C LEU A 55 -9.71 -24.18 0.66
N VAL A 56 -9.38 -25.40 1.06
CA VAL A 56 -8.01 -25.77 1.42
C VAL A 56 -7.29 -26.20 0.15
N LYS A 57 -6.20 -25.50 -0.19
CA LYS A 57 -5.36 -25.75 -1.36
C LYS A 57 -4.02 -26.31 -0.90
N VAL A 58 -3.80 -27.61 -1.11
CA VAL A 58 -2.54 -28.29 -0.76
C VAL A 58 -1.64 -28.36 -1.98
N LEU A 59 -0.44 -27.81 -1.89
CA LEU A 59 0.59 -27.88 -2.93
C LEU A 59 1.63 -28.94 -2.55
N THR A 60 1.84 -29.93 -3.41
CA THR A 60 2.80 -31.01 -3.16
C THR A 60 3.53 -31.41 -4.42
N PHE A 61 4.66 -32.09 -4.22
CA PHE A 61 5.47 -32.62 -5.30
C PHE A 61 5.80 -34.09 -5.08
N ASN A 62 6.92 -34.38 -4.40
CA ASN A 62 7.49 -35.72 -4.32
C ASN A 62 7.82 -36.17 -2.89
N ARG A 63 7.10 -35.64 -1.88
CA ARG A 63 7.34 -35.90 -0.46
C ARG A 63 6.12 -36.54 0.21
N LEU A 64 5.97 -37.86 0.03
CA LEU A 64 4.83 -38.62 0.57
C LEU A 64 4.66 -38.46 2.09
N GLU A 65 5.74 -38.59 2.87
CA GLU A 65 5.69 -38.49 4.33
C GLU A 65 5.26 -37.09 4.81
N SER A 66 5.80 -36.04 4.15
CA SER A 66 5.41 -34.66 4.43
C SER A 66 3.93 -34.45 4.10
N LEU A 67 3.50 -34.84 2.89
CA LEU A 67 2.10 -34.75 2.46
C LEU A 67 1.16 -35.48 3.41
N SER A 68 1.53 -36.69 3.83
CA SER A 68 0.77 -37.49 4.78
C SER A 68 0.60 -36.76 6.11
N ARG A 69 1.68 -36.21 6.68
CA ARG A 69 1.62 -35.40 7.90
C ARG A 69 0.70 -34.18 7.73
N CYS A 70 0.85 -33.44 6.63
CA CYS A 70 0.04 -32.26 6.32
C CYS A 70 -1.46 -32.61 6.24
N LEU A 71 -1.85 -33.56 5.39
CA LEU A 71 -3.24 -33.99 5.22
C LEU A 71 -3.85 -34.54 6.52
N ASN A 72 -3.08 -35.34 7.27
CA ASN A 72 -3.52 -35.85 8.56
C ASN A 72 -3.79 -34.70 9.57
N SER A 73 -2.93 -33.68 9.62
CA SER A 73 -3.15 -32.52 10.50
C SER A 73 -4.40 -31.72 10.10
N LEU A 74 -4.60 -31.48 8.80
CA LEU A 74 -5.80 -30.81 8.27
C LEU A 74 -7.08 -31.58 8.60
N SER A 75 -7.05 -32.91 8.55
CA SER A 75 -8.22 -33.75 8.83
C SER A 75 -8.65 -33.75 10.30
N LYS A 76 -7.74 -33.38 11.22
CA LYS A 76 -7.98 -33.31 12.67
C LYS A 76 -8.53 -31.96 13.13
N ALA A 77 -8.66 -30.99 12.23
CA ALA A 77 -9.14 -29.67 12.60
C ALA A 77 -10.64 -29.60 12.89
N HIS A 78 -11.01 -28.62 13.72
CA HIS A 78 -12.38 -28.34 14.11
C HIS A 78 -13.05 -27.43 13.07
N TYR A 79 -13.82 -28.04 12.17
CA TYR A 79 -14.55 -27.32 11.11
C TYR A 79 -15.99 -26.91 11.49
N ASP A 80 -16.49 -27.36 12.65
CA ASP A 80 -17.79 -26.94 13.20
C ASP A 80 -18.98 -27.04 12.22
N ASN A 81 -19.05 -28.15 11.47
CA ASN A 81 -20.05 -28.41 10.42
C ASN A 81 -20.01 -27.41 9.23
N HIS A 82 -18.99 -26.57 9.14
CA HIS A 82 -18.75 -25.76 7.95
C HIS A 82 -18.25 -26.64 6.81
N VAL A 83 -18.82 -26.47 5.61
CA VAL A 83 -18.38 -27.22 4.43
C VAL A 83 -17.02 -26.69 3.97
N VAL A 84 -16.02 -27.54 3.99
CA VAL A 84 -14.65 -27.21 3.58
C VAL A 84 -14.21 -28.15 2.48
N HIS A 85 -13.91 -27.59 1.31
CA HIS A 85 -13.42 -28.36 0.17
C HIS A 85 -11.89 -28.48 0.22
N LEU A 86 -11.38 -29.65 -0.15
CA LEU A 86 -9.95 -29.95 -0.20
C LEU A 86 -9.52 -30.13 -1.65
N HIS A 87 -8.56 -29.33 -2.11
CA HIS A 87 -7.94 -29.50 -3.43
C HIS A 87 -6.46 -29.84 -3.23
N VAL A 88 -6.03 -30.98 -3.77
CA VAL A 88 -4.64 -31.43 -3.69
C VAL A 88 -4.00 -31.28 -5.07
N TYR A 89 -3.06 -30.35 -5.19
CA TYR A 89 -2.28 -30.09 -6.40
C TYR A 89 -0.95 -30.83 -6.31
N ILE A 90 -0.76 -31.79 -7.21
CA ILE A 90 0.41 -32.65 -7.27
C ILE A 90 1.19 -32.30 -8.53
N ASP A 91 2.37 -31.72 -8.36
CA ASP A 91 3.25 -31.38 -9.47
C ASP A 91 3.91 -32.62 -10.08
N HIS A 92 4.15 -32.60 -11.38
CA HIS A 92 4.87 -33.69 -12.04
C HIS A 92 6.38 -33.52 -11.83
N PHE A 93 7.15 -34.60 -11.95
CA PHE A 93 8.61 -34.50 -11.90
C PHE A 93 9.19 -34.00 -13.22
N GLN A 94 10.41 -33.45 -13.17
CA GLN A 94 11.13 -33.07 -14.38
C GLN A 94 11.75 -34.31 -15.02
N ASP A 95 11.80 -34.32 -16.35
CA ASP A 95 12.47 -35.34 -17.14
C ASP A 95 13.90 -35.56 -16.62
N SER A 96 14.27 -36.81 -16.37
CA SER A 96 15.64 -37.13 -15.95
C SER A 96 16.53 -37.39 -17.17
N PRO A 97 17.70 -36.76 -17.26
CA PRO A 97 18.71 -37.12 -18.25
C PRO A 97 19.40 -38.47 -17.94
N ASN A 98 19.20 -39.04 -16.74
CA ASN A 98 19.95 -40.20 -16.26
C ASN A 98 19.31 -41.56 -16.63
N GLY A 99 18.42 -41.59 -17.62
CA GLY A 99 17.86 -42.80 -18.20
C GLY A 99 16.66 -43.40 -17.46
N TYR A 100 16.15 -44.53 -17.98
CA TYR A 100 14.87 -45.13 -17.61
C TYR A 100 14.75 -45.52 -16.12
N VAL A 101 15.84 -45.92 -15.46
CA VAL A 101 15.79 -46.37 -14.05
C VAL A 101 15.34 -45.26 -13.10
N GLU A 102 15.88 -44.04 -13.25
CA GLU A 102 15.46 -42.90 -12.42
C GLU A 102 14.03 -42.46 -12.76
N ILE A 103 13.65 -42.56 -14.04
CA ILE A 103 12.28 -42.28 -14.49
C ILE A 103 11.30 -43.26 -13.82
N ASP A 104 11.60 -44.55 -13.83
CA ASP A 104 10.76 -45.58 -13.19
C ASP A 104 10.64 -45.35 -11.68
N GLN A 105 11.73 -44.96 -11.01
CA GLN A 105 11.69 -44.61 -9.58
C GLN A 105 10.77 -43.41 -9.31
N LYS A 106 10.87 -42.36 -10.13
CA LYS A 106 10.01 -41.16 -10.01
C LYS A 106 8.54 -41.48 -10.33
N LEU A 107 8.28 -42.32 -11.34
CA LEU A 107 6.94 -42.80 -11.67
C LEU A 107 6.35 -43.61 -10.51
N ASN A 108 7.11 -44.53 -9.93
CA ASN A 108 6.68 -45.34 -8.78
C ASN A 108 6.36 -44.47 -7.56
N LEU A 109 7.20 -43.47 -7.28
CA LEU A 109 6.94 -42.51 -6.20
C LEU A 109 5.69 -41.67 -6.47
N SER A 110 5.55 -41.14 -7.69
CA SER A 110 4.36 -40.37 -8.09
C SER A 110 3.09 -41.21 -7.98
N LYS A 111 3.14 -42.49 -8.40
CA LYS A 111 2.02 -43.42 -8.23
C LYS A 111 1.69 -43.65 -6.77
N SER A 112 2.70 -43.85 -5.92
CA SER A 112 2.49 -44.04 -4.47
C SER A 112 1.82 -42.81 -3.82
N ILE A 113 2.17 -41.60 -4.25
CA ILE A 113 1.53 -40.36 -3.81
C ILE A 113 0.07 -40.29 -4.27
N LEU A 114 -0.20 -40.62 -5.54
CA LEU A 114 -1.57 -40.64 -6.08
C LEU A 114 -2.44 -41.68 -5.36
N ASP A 115 -1.95 -42.91 -5.22
CA ASP A 115 -2.64 -44.00 -4.51
C ASP A 115 -2.97 -43.59 -3.06
N PHE A 116 -2.03 -42.92 -2.37
CA PHE A 116 -2.26 -42.38 -1.04
C PHE A 116 -3.35 -41.29 -1.01
N VAL A 117 -3.26 -40.30 -1.91
CA VAL A 117 -4.23 -39.18 -1.96
C VAL A 117 -5.62 -39.68 -2.36
N ASP A 118 -5.73 -40.63 -3.28
CA ASP A 118 -7.00 -41.23 -3.69
C ASP A 118 -7.66 -41.98 -2.53
N GLY A 119 -6.87 -42.76 -1.78
CA GLY A 119 -7.33 -43.47 -0.57
C GLY A 119 -7.63 -42.56 0.63
N PHE A 120 -7.13 -41.32 0.65
CA PHE A 120 -7.33 -40.40 1.76
C PHE A 120 -8.78 -39.93 1.87
N SER A 121 -9.44 -40.18 3.01
CA SER A 121 -10.83 -39.79 3.25
C SER A 121 -10.94 -38.34 3.75
N TRP A 122 -11.69 -37.51 3.02
CA TRP A 122 -12.04 -36.15 3.43
C TRP A 122 -13.53 -36.05 3.75
N LYS A 123 -13.86 -35.76 5.01
CA LYS A 123 -15.25 -35.81 5.53
C LYS A 123 -15.96 -34.46 5.62
N TYR A 124 -15.27 -33.37 5.26
CA TYR A 124 -15.76 -31.99 5.51
C TYR A 124 -16.31 -31.30 4.26
N GLY A 125 -16.12 -31.88 3.06
CA GLY A 125 -16.57 -31.33 1.79
C GLY A 125 -16.05 -32.15 0.61
N GLU A 126 -16.04 -31.54 -0.58
CA GLU A 126 -15.49 -32.20 -1.78
C GLU A 126 -13.97 -32.33 -1.70
N LYS A 127 -13.43 -33.47 -2.15
CA LYS A 127 -12.00 -33.68 -2.39
C LYS A 127 -11.73 -33.70 -3.89
N SER A 128 -10.90 -32.80 -4.38
CA SER A 128 -10.45 -32.77 -5.79
C SER A 128 -8.94 -32.98 -5.88
N VAL A 129 -8.50 -33.84 -6.80
CA VAL A 129 -7.08 -34.13 -7.05
C VAL A 129 -6.68 -33.52 -8.40
N HIS A 130 -5.65 -32.69 -8.39
CA HIS A 130 -5.13 -32.01 -9.57
C HIS A 130 -3.68 -32.48 -9.82
N TYR A 131 -3.52 -33.55 -10.60
CA TYR A 131 -2.21 -34.02 -11.03
C TYR A 131 -1.78 -33.35 -12.33
N ARG A 132 -0.59 -32.77 -12.35
CA ARG A 132 -0.07 -32.08 -13.55
C ARG A 132 0.52 -33.05 -14.55
N ALA A 133 0.38 -32.72 -15.83
CA ALA A 133 1.00 -33.47 -16.93
C ALA A 133 2.50 -33.18 -17.08
N SER A 134 2.99 -32.06 -16.54
CA SER A 134 4.39 -31.62 -16.63
C SER A 134 4.77 -30.84 -15.38
N ASN A 135 6.07 -30.79 -15.07
CA ASN A 135 6.57 -30.01 -13.92
C ASN A 135 6.33 -28.51 -14.15
N ALA A 136 5.48 -27.91 -13.33
CA ALA A 136 5.20 -26.48 -13.37
C ALA A 136 6.14 -25.68 -12.43
N GLY A 137 6.58 -26.30 -11.34
CA GLY A 137 7.42 -25.68 -10.32
C GLY A 137 6.63 -24.81 -9.34
N LEU A 138 7.30 -24.45 -8.23
CA LEU A 138 6.65 -23.81 -7.07
C LEU A 138 5.92 -22.51 -7.41
N GLN A 139 6.52 -21.64 -8.23
CA GLN A 139 5.89 -20.37 -8.61
C GLN A 139 4.56 -20.61 -9.33
N ALA A 140 4.55 -21.44 -10.37
CA ALA A 140 3.35 -21.72 -11.15
C ALA A 140 2.29 -22.45 -10.31
N GLN A 141 2.70 -23.39 -9.44
CA GLN A 141 1.78 -24.04 -8.52
C GLN A 141 1.00 -23.04 -7.66
N TRP A 142 1.68 -22.05 -7.05
CA TRP A 142 1.01 -20.99 -6.28
C TRP A 142 0.09 -20.12 -7.13
N LEU A 143 0.54 -19.70 -8.31
CA LEU A 143 -0.23 -18.80 -9.19
C LEU A 143 -1.48 -19.46 -9.78
N GLU A 144 -1.43 -20.77 -10.01
CA GLU A 144 -2.53 -21.54 -10.60
C GLU A 144 -3.43 -22.23 -9.57
N ALA A 145 -3.07 -22.18 -8.28
CA ALA A 145 -3.81 -22.85 -7.20
C ALA A 145 -5.25 -22.34 -7.06
N TRP A 146 -5.50 -21.09 -7.42
CA TRP A 146 -6.80 -20.47 -7.17
C TRP A 146 -7.10 -19.25 -8.04
N TRP A 147 -8.32 -19.23 -8.58
CA TRP A 147 -8.97 -18.05 -9.13
C TRP A 147 -10.36 -17.92 -8.50
N PRO A 148 -10.64 -16.86 -7.72
CA PRO A 148 -11.90 -16.73 -6.99
C PRO A 148 -13.09 -16.59 -7.92
N SER A 149 -14.09 -17.44 -7.70
CA SER A 149 -15.37 -17.41 -8.42
C SER A 149 -16.34 -16.36 -7.85
N SER A 150 -16.19 -16.00 -6.57
CA SER A 150 -17.00 -14.98 -5.89
C SER A 150 -16.21 -14.23 -4.82
N ASP A 151 -16.81 -13.18 -4.25
CA ASP A 151 -16.26 -12.45 -3.10
C ASP A 151 -16.43 -13.23 -1.77
N ASP A 152 -17.20 -14.31 -1.77
CA ASP A 152 -17.52 -15.14 -0.59
C ASP A 152 -16.83 -16.51 -0.68
N GLU A 153 -15.79 -16.62 -1.51
CA GLU A 153 -14.93 -17.77 -1.64
C GLU A 153 -13.54 -17.42 -1.13
N PHE A 154 -13.02 -18.18 -0.17
CA PHE A 154 -11.72 -17.96 0.44
C PHE A 154 -10.82 -19.18 0.20
N ALA A 155 -9.54 -18.93 -0.08
CA ALA A 155 -8.55 -20.00 -0.23
C ALA A 155 -7.52 -19.94 0.89
N PHE A 156 -7.36 -21.06 1.59
CA PHE A 156 -6.26 -21.30 2.52
C PHE A 156 -5.23 -22.22 1.84
N VAL A 157 -4.05 -21.68 1.57
CA VAL A 157 -3.00 -22.38 0.82
C VAL A 157 -1.92 -22.89 1.77
N VAL A 158 -1.58 -24.17 1.60
CA VAL A 158 -0.58 -24.88 2.39
C VAL A 158 0.34 -25.71 1.49
N GLU A 159 1.62 -25.75 1.82
CA GLU A 159 2.59 -26.66 1.19
C GLU A 159 2.62 -27.99 1.97
N ASP A 160 3.13 -29.05 1.35
CA ASP A 160 3.15 -30.40 1.92
C ASP A 160 4.06 -30.56 3.15
N ASP A 161 5.00 -29.65 3.41
CA ASP A 161 5.86 -29.69 4.60
C ASP A 161 5.24 -29.04 5.84
N LEU A 162 4.01 -28.54 5.73
CA LEU A 162 3.32 -27.88 6.83
C LEU A 162 2.57 -28.87 7.74
N GLU A 163 2.43 -28.49 9.00
CA GLU A 163 1.54 -29.13 9.97
C GLU A 163 0.66 -28.05 10.60
N LEU A 164 -0.63 -28.33 10.73
CA LEU A 164 -1.63 -27.36 11.16
C LEU A 164 -2.21 -27.72 12.53
N SER A 165 -2.49 -26.68 13.32
CA SER A 165 -3.20 -26.81 14.59
C SER A 165 -4.63 -27.27 14.36
N PRO A 166 -5.22 -28.14 15.21
CA PRO A 166 -6.65 -28.46 15.15
C PRO A 166 -7.58 -27.25 15.23
N LEU A 167 -7.09 -26.11 15.72
CA LEU A 167 -7.87 -24.88 15.93
C LEU A 167 -7.73 -23.87 14.77
N TYR A 168 -6.93 -24.17 13.75
CA TYR A 168 -6.60 -23.22 12.68
C TYR A 168 -7.86 -22.68 11.97
N PHE A 169 -8.82 -23.55 11.65
CA PHE A 169 -10.02 -23.16 10.92
C PHE A 169 -10.92 -22.25 11.75
N ARG A 170 -11.19 -22.61 13.01
CA ARG A 170 -11.97 -21.76 13.94
C ARG A 170 -11.40 -20.35 14.03
N PHE A 171 -10.08 -20.26 14.13
CA PHE A 171 -9.38 -18.98 14.16
C PHE A 171 -9.58 -18.20 12.85
N LEU A 172 -9.32 -18.81 11.69
CA LEU A 172 -9.51 -18.16 10.38
C LEU A 172 -10.97 -17.74 10.13
N LYS A 173 -11.94 -18.59 10.48
CA LYS A 173 -13.36 -18.28 10.41
C LYS A 173 -13.68 -17.04 11.25
N SER A 174 -13.18 -16.97 12.47
CA SER A 174 -13.37 -15.80 13.33
C SER A 174 -12.74 -14.53 12.72
N LEU A 175 -11.58 -14.62 12.07
CA LEU A 175 -10.99 -13.49 11.35
C LEU A 175 -11.87 -13.02 10.18
N ILE A 176 -12.38 -13.95 9.37
CA ILE A 176 -13.27 -13.64 8.24
C ILE A 176 -14.55 -12.95 8.75
N ASP A 177 -15.21 -13.53 9.74
CA ASP A 177 -16.44 -12.99 10.31
C ASP A 177 -16.21 -11.57 10.89
N ASN A 178 -15.08 -11.32 11.56
CA ASN A 178 -14.81 -10.07 12.27
C ASN A 178 -14.12 -8.97 11.45
N TYR A 179 -13.33 -9.30 10.43
CA TYR A 179 -12.55 -8.29 9.68
C TYR A 179 -12.88 -8.23 8.19
N TYR A 180 -13.62 -9.22 7.65
CA TYR A 180 -14.10 -9.19 6.27
C TYR A 180 -15.59 -8.83 6.19
N TYR A 181 -16.44 -9.49 6.98
CA TYR A 181 -17.89 -9.30 6.93
C TYR A 181 -18.43 -8.22 7.86
N ASN A 182 -17.75 -7.95 8.99
CA ASN A 182 -18.17 -6.91 9.91
C ASN A 182 -17.73 -5.53 9.41
N GLU A 183 -18.68 -4.73 8.93
CA GLU A 183 -18.43 -3.40 8.37
C GLU A 183 -17.66 -2.46 9.30
N SER A 184 -17.94 -2.49 10.61
CA SER A 184 -17.26 -1.62 11.59
C SER A 184 -15.78 -1.97 11.80
N ASN A 185 -15.36 -3.16 11.37
CA ASN A 185 -13.99 -3.64 11.47
C ASN A 185 -13.43 -4.03 10.09
N PHE A 186 -14.12 -3.68 9.01
CA PHE A 186 -13.67 -3.96 7.65
C PHE A 186 -12.64 -2.94 7.21
N SER A 187 -11.57 -3.40 6.57
CA SER A 187 -10.67 -2.53 5.82
C SER A 187 -10.36 -3.13 4.46
N PRO A 188 -10.52 -2.36 3.37
CA PRO A 188 -10.16 -2.83 2.04
C PRO A 188 -8.64 -3.04 1.90
N MET A 189 -7.83 -2.57 2.86
CA MET A 189 -6.38 -2.71 2.85
C MET A 189 -5.92 -4.09 3.34
N ILE A 190 -6.82 -5.00 3.75
CA ILE A 190 -6.46 -6.32 4.25
C ILE A 190 -6.57 -7.35 3.12
N TYR A 191 -5.50 -8.11 2.88
CA TYR A 191 -5.46 -9.12 1.81
C TYR A 191 -5.61 -10.56 2.29
N GLY A 192 -5.59 -10.78 3.60
CA GLY A 192 -5.68 -12.12 4.16
C GLY A 192 -5.13 -12.22 5.58
N ALA A 193 -4.78 -13.45 5.95
CA ALA A 193 -4.16 -13.77 7.23
C ALA A 193 -3.07 -14.84 7.08
N SER A 194 -2.02 -14.71 7.87
CA SER A 194 -0.94 -15.70 7.96
C SER A 194 -1.01 -16.44 9.30
N LEU A 195 -0.91 -17.77 9.24
CA LEU A 195 -0.92 -18.65 10.42
C LEU A 195 0.47 -19.01 10.96
N GLN A 196 1.52 -18.68 10.21
CA GLN A 196 2.90 -18.83 10.66
C GLN A 196 3.25 -17.75 11.69
N ARG A 197 4.20 -18.01 12.59
CA ARG A 197 4.73 -16.96 13.45
C ARG A 197 5.55 -15.93 12.65
N PRO A 198 5.44 -14.64 12.96
CA PRO A 198 6.25 -13.61 12.33
C PRO A 198 7.70 -13.73 12.84
N ARG A 199 8.69 -13.70 11.94
CA ARG A 199 10.12 -13.85 12.30
C ARG A 199 11.08 -12.96 11.53
N PHE A 200 10.56 -12.25 10.52
CA PHE A 200 11.37 -11.71 9.47
C PHE A 200 10.94 -10.30 9.12
N VAL A 201 11.93 -9.41 8.99
CA VAL A 201 11.76 -8.06 8.48
C VAL A 201 12.49 -7.98 7.15
N PRO A 202 11.78 -7.84 6.00
CA PRO A 202 12.37 -7.94 4.67
C PRO A 202 13.12 -6.67 4.24
N GLY A 203 12.80 -5.52 4.84
CA GLY A 203 13.51 -4.27 4.61
C GLY A 203 14.92 -4.33 5.19
N LYS A 204 15.92 -4.00 4.37
CA LYS A 204 17.32 -3.91 4.83
C LYS A 204 17.42 -2.82 5.89
N HIS A 205 18.14 -3.12 6.98
CA HIS A 205 18.21 -2.25 8.16
C HIS A 205 16.85 -2.00 8.83
N GLY A 206 15.87 -2.90 8.61
CA GLY A 206 14.58 -2.87 9.29
C GLY A 206 14.69 -2.97 10.81
N ASN A 207 13.66 -2.49 11.49
CA ASN A 207 13.61 -2.47 12.94
C ASN A 207 13.45 -3.89 13.50
N LYS A 208 13.95 -4.13 14.71
CA LYS A 208 13.75 -5.41 15.38
C LYS A 208 12.25 -5.61 15.62
N MET A 209 11.77 -6.81 15.32
CA MET A 209 10.40 -7.21 15.62
C MET A 209 10.18 -7.27 17.13
N GLN A 210 9.61 -6.21 17.68
CA GLN A 210 9.29 -6.06 19.09
C GLN A 210 7.79 -5.82 19.20
N ILE A 211 7.08 -6.87 19.57
CA ILE A 211 5.63 -6.85 19.79
C ILE A 211 5.42 -7.15 21.26
N ASP A 212 4.63 -6.33 21.94
CA ASP A 212 4.33 -6.57 23.35
C ASP A 212 3.49 -7.84 23.54
N ASP A 213 3.69 -8.52 24.66
CA ASP A 213 3.03 -9.80 24.98
C ASP A 213 1.49 -9.69 25.07
N ARG A 214 0.94 -8.47 25.14
CA ARG A 214 -0.52 -8.23 25.17
C ARG A 214 -1.11 -8.11 23.77
N THR A 215 -0.31 -7.74 22.78
CA THR A 215 -0.70 -7.68 21.37
C THR A 215 -0.70 -9.10 20.82
N GLN A 216 -1.89 -9.70 20.71
CA GLN A 216 -2.08 -11.05 20.16
C GLN A 216 -2.28 -11.05 18.65
N LEU A 217 -2.84 -9.96 18.11
CA LEU A 217 -3.11 -9.77 16.69
C LEU A 217 -2.55 -8.43 16.25
N PHE A 218 -2.02 -8.40 15.03
CA PHE A 218 -1.51 -7.18 14.40
C PHE A 218 -1.53 -7.35 12.88
N LEU A 219 -1.34 -6.24 12.18
CA LEU A 219 -1.26 -6.20 10.73
C LEU A 219 0.16 -5.96 10.27
N TYR A 220 0.57 -6.65 9.20
CA TYR A 220 1.91 -6.56 8.65
C TYR A 220 1.88 -6.70 7.14
N GLN A 221 2.66 -5.89 6.42
CA GLN A 221 2.68 -5.95 4.95
C GLN A 221 3.30 -7.24 4.38
N LEU A 222 4.04 -8.02 5.17
CA LEU A 222 4.69 -9.23 4.68
C LEU A 222 3.68 -10.38 4.49
N VAL A 223 3.86 -11.16 3.42
CA VAL A 223 3.09 -12.39 3.19
C VAL A 223 3.62 -13.57 4.00
N GLY A 224 2.71 -14.38 4.53
CA GLY A 224 3.04 -15.67 5.11
C GLY A 224 3.19 -16.70 4.01
N THR A 225 4.27 -17.46 3.99
CA THR A 225 4.45 -18.56 3.04
C THR A 225 4.09 -19.92 3.64
N TRP A 226 3.84 -19.99 4.95
CA TRP A 226 3.53 -21.20 5.69
C TRP A 226 2.12 -21.13 6.29
N GLY A 227 1.10 -21.29 5.44
CA GLY A 227 -0.32 -21.25 5.85
C GLY A 227 -0.91 -19.86 5.70
N GLN A 228 -1.24 -19.50 4.45
CA GLN A 228 -1.80 -18.20 4.09
C GLN A 228 -3.26 -18.35 3.69
N LEU A 229 -4.13 -17.60 4.37
CA LEU A 229 -5.49 -17.33 3.93
C LEU A 229 -5.46 -16.17 2.94
N LEU A 230 -6.03 -16.34 1.76
CA LEU A 230 -6.12 -15.33 0.71
C LEU A 230 -7.56 -14.83 0.62
N PHE A 231 -7.73 -13.50 0.64
CA PHE A 231 -9.00 -12.88 0.33
C PHE A 231 -9.20 -12.78 -1.19
N PRO A 232 -10.44 -12.95 -1.69
CA PRO A 232 -10.71 -13.11 -3.12
C PRO A 232 -10.32 -11.89 -3.94
N ARG A 233 -10.75 -10.69 -3.55
CA ARG A 233 -10.47 -9.47 -4.34
C ARG A 233 -8.97 -9.17 -4.46
N PRO A 234 -8.19 -9.11 -3.37
CA PRO A 234 -6.77 -8.75 -3.46
C PRO A 234 -5.95 -9.81 -4.21
N TRP A 235 -6.30 -11.09 -4.08
CA TRP A 235 -5.64 -12.15 -4.85
C TRP A 235 -5.93 -12.05 -6.35
N LYS A 236 -7.20 -11.84 -6.73
CA LYS A 236 -7.59 -11.65 -8.13
C LYS A 236 -6.89 -10.45 -8.75
N GLU A 237 -6.82 -9.34 -8.00
CA GLU A 237 -6.08 -8.15 -8.41
C GLU A 237 -4.59 -8.44 -8.60
N PHE A 238 -3.97 -9.17 -7.67
CA PHE A 238 -2.57 -9.60 -7.80
C PHE A 238 -2.34 -10.42 -9.07
N ARG A 239 -3.21 -11.38 -9.39
CA ARG A 239 -3.05 -12.23 -10.58
C ARG A 239 -3.08 -11.40 -11.87
N ILE A 240 -4.02 -10.46 -11.99
CA ILE A 240 -4.11 -9.55 -13.13
C ILE A 240 -2.88 -8.63 -13.19
N TRP A 241 -2.45 -8.09 -12.05
CA TRP A 241 -1.25 -7.26 -11.95
C TRP A 241 0.00 -8.04 -12.37
N TYR A 242 0.16 -9.27 -11.87
CA TYR A 242 1.28 -10.15 -12.20
C TYR A 242 1.34 -10.42 -13.70
N ASP A 243 0.23 -10.86 -14.32
CA ASP A 243 0.19 -11.20 -15.73
C ASP A 243 0.56 -9.99 -16.60
N THR A 244 0.03 -8.81 -16.27
CA THR A 244 0.35 -7.54 -16.95
C THR A 244 1.83 -7.19 -16.86
N HIS A 245 2.41 -7.26 -15.65
CA HIS A 245 3.81 -6.89 -15.43
C HIS A 245 4.76 -7.89 -16.07
N LYS A 246 4.45 -9.17 -15.92
CA LYS A 246 5.22 -10.27 -16.51
C LYS A 246 5.24 -10.19 -18.03
N ALA A 247 4.09 -9.92 -18.67
CA ALA A 247 3.99 -9.74 -20.12
C ALA A 247 4.77 -8.52 -20.64
N LYS A 248 4.87 -7.45 -19.85
CA LYS A 248 5.69 -6.27 -20.15
C LYS A 248 7.20 -6.48 -19.90
N GLY A 249 7.62 -7.68 -19.49
CA GLY A 249 9.02 -7.98 -19.19
C GLY A 249 9.54 -7.35 -17.91
N LEU A 250 8.65 -6.77 -17.08
CA LEU A 250 9.02 -6.17 -15.80
C LEU A 250 9.48 -7.26 -14.81
N LYS A 251 10.17 -6.83 -13.77
CA LYS A 251 10.72 -7.69 -12.72
C LYS A 251 10.29 -7.15 -11.35
N PRO A 252 10.09 -8.01 -10.35
CA PRO A 252 9.62 -7.61 -9.03
C PRO A 252 10.76 -7.03 -8.17
N PHE A 253 11.55 -6.13 -8.76
CA PHE A 253 12.63 -5.47 -8.06
C PHE A 253 12.06 -4.35 -7.18
N LEU A 254 12.51 -4.35 -5.93
CA LEU A 254 12.21 -3.34 -4.94
C LEU A 254 13.51 -3.07 -4.18
N ASP A 255 14.09 -1.90 -4.41
CA ASP A 255 15.36 -1.54 -3.79
C ASP A 255 15.19 -1.44 -2.26
N GLY A 256 16.26 -1.69 -1.52
CA GLY A 256 16.19 -1.77 -0.06
C GLY A 256 15.54 -3.05 0.50
N MET A 257 15.01 -3.94 -0.35
CA MET A 257 14.45 -5.22 0.10
C MET A 257 15.40 -6.39 -0.14
N VAL A 258 15.46 -7.33 0.82
CA VAL A 258 16.23 -8.58 0.68
C VAL A 258 15.66 -9.54 -0.37
N THR A 259 14.35 -9.47 -0.63
CA THR A 259 13.61 -10.30 -1.59
C THR A 259 14.06 -10.05 -3.03
N THR A 260 14.53 -8.84 -3.34
CA THR A 260 15.20 -8.52 -4.61
C THR A 260 16.45 -9.39 -4.81
N GLY A 261 17.23 -9.62 -3.74
CA GLY A 261 18.39 -10.51 -3.78
C GLY A 261 17.98 -11.97 -4.01
N TRP A 262 16.90 -12.42 -3.39
CA TRP A 262 16.36 -13.77 -3.60
C TRP A 262 15.93 -13.98 -5.04
N TYR A 263 15.19 -13.02 -5.62
CA TYR A 263 14.75 -13.11 -7.01
C TYR A 263 15.93 -13.06 -8.00
N LYS A 264 16.95 -12.22 -7.76
CA LYS A 264 18.18 -12.23 -8.57
C LYS A 264 18.88 -13.61 -8.58
N LYS A 265 18.83 -14.34 -7.47
CA LYS A 265 19.43 -15.68 -7.34
C LYS A 265 18.56 -16.80 -7.91
N MET A 266 17.25 -16.77 -7.63
CA MET A 266 16.33 -17.88 -7.89
C MET A 266 15.47 -17.68 -9.14
N GLY A 267 15.33 -16.45 -9.63
CA GLY A 267 14.49 -16.09 -10.76
C GLY A 267 13.04 -16.50 -10.55
N GLU A 268 12.44 -17.05 -11.60
CA GLU A 268 11.02 -17.45 -11.65
C GLU A 268 10.70 -18.74 -10.89
N LYS A 269 11.61 -19.21 -10.03
CA LYS A 269 11.33 -20.34 -9.13
C LYS A 269 10.50 -19.93 -7.90
N ILE A 270 10.44 -18.63 -7.60
CA ILE A 270 9.74 -18.09 -6.43
C ILE A 270 8.72 -17.02 -6.83
N TRP A 271 7.55 -17.06 -6.20
CA TRP A 271 6.45 -16.10 -6.44
C TRP A 271 6.46 -14.94 -5.43
N THR A 272 7.02 -15.15 -4.24
CA THR A 272 6.96 -14.21 -3.10
C THR A 272 7.46 -12.79 -3.44
N PRO A 273 8.56 -12.59 -4.19
CA PRO A 273 8.99 -11.24 -4.57
C PRO A 273 7.95 -10.48 -5.42
N TRP A 274 7.26 -11.17 -6.33
CA TRP A 274 6.18 -10.60 -7.13
C TRP A 274 5.03 -10.13 -6.26
N PHE A 275 4.61 -10.97 -5.31
CA PHE A 275 3.54 -10.61 -4.39
C PHE A 275 3.95 -9.44 -3.49
N ILE A 276 5.15 -9.44 -2.93
CA ILE A 276 5.65 -8.34 -2.09
C ILE A 276 5.69 -7.02 -2.87
N LYS A 277 6.13 -7.04 -4.13
CA LYS A 277 6.12 -5.83 -4.98
C LYS A 277 4.70 -5.32 -5.23
N PHE A 278 3.74 -6.20 -5.46
CA PHE A 278 2.33 -5.84 -5.57
C PHE A 278 1.78 -5.23 -4.27
N ILE A 279 2.06 -5.87 -3.12
CA ILE A 279 1.64 -5.36 -1.81
C ILE A 279 2.22 -3.97 -1.55
N HIS A 280 3.49 -3.75 -1.91
CA HIS A 280 4.11 -2.42 -1.84
C HIS A 280 3.37 -1.39 -2.71
N ALA A 281 3.04 -1.73 -3.95
CA ALA A 281 2.32 -0.84 -4.85
C ALA A 281 0.90 -0.49 -4.34
N ARG A 282 0.19 -1.47 -3.78
CA ARG A 282 -1.21 -1.29 -3.31
C ARG A 282 -1.34 -0.85 -1.85
N GLY A 283 -0.29 -0.98 -1.05
CA GLY A 283 -0.30 -0.63 0.38
C GLY A 283 -1.07 -1.64 1.25
N TYR A 284 -1.19 -2.89 0.81
CA TYR A 284 -1.98 -3.92 1.48
C TYR A 284 -1.29 -4.47 2.75
N PHE A 285 -2.07 -5.05 3.66
CA PHE A 285 -1.64 -5.65 4.93
C PHE A 285 -2.24 -7.04 5.16
N ASN A 286 -1.50 -7.87 5.87
CA ASN A 286 -1.85 -9.23 6.27
C ASN A 286 -2.11 -9.26 7.77
N ILE A 287 -3.07 -10.06 8.22
CA ILE A 287 -3.25 -10.32 9.66
C ILE A 287 -2.20 -11.34 10.12
N TYR A 288 -1.54 -11.05 11.24
CA TYR A 288 -0.62 -11.96 11.93
C TYR A 288 -1.00 -12.14 13.39
N THR A 289 -0.56 -13.25 13.93
CA THR A 289 -0.62 -13.56 15.36
C THR A 289 0.72 -13.35 16.04
N ASN A 290 0.70 -12.87 17.27
CA ASN A 290 1.84 -12.90 18.19
C ASN A 290 1.45 -13.77 19.40
N LEU A 291 1.80 -15.05 19.33
CA LEU A 291 1.45 -16.03 20.35
C LEU A 291 2.67 -16.31 21.23
N LEU A 292 2.43 -16.44 22.54
CA LEU A 292 3.50 -16.73 23.50
C LEU A 292 4.16 -18.09 23.20
N HIS A 293 5.41 -18.22 23.65
CA HIS A 293 6.22 -19.43 23.52
C HIS A 293 6.48 -19.87 22.08
N GLU A 294 6.62 -18.90 21.16
CA GLU A 294 6.87 -19.14 19.75
C GLU A 294 5.84 -20.08 19.07
N ARG A 295 4.61 -20.10 19.59
CA ARG A 295 3.54 -20.93 19.01
C ARG A 295 3.00 -20.33 17.71
N ALA A 296 2.44 -21.19 16.88
CA ALA A 296 1.79 -20.83 15.63
C ALA A 296 0.63 -21.80 15.33
N PHE A 297 -0.32 -21.38 14.49
CA PHE A 297 -1.36 -22.27 13.98
C PHE A 297 -0.89 -23.12 12.80
N SER A 298 0.24 -22.73 12.18
CA SER A 298 0.89 -23.44 11.09
C SER A 298 2.40 -23.49 11.34
N VAL A 299 2.97 -24.68 11.25
CA VAL A 299 4.40 -24.96 11.47
C VAL A 299 4.98 -25.58 10.21
N SER A 300 6.08 -25.04 9.70
CA SER A 300 6.84 -25.66 8.61
C SER A 300 7.88 -26.60 9.20
N HIS A 301 7.93 -27.84 8.69
CA HIS A 301 9.00 -28.79 9.02
C HIS A 301 10.29 -28.52 8.24
N ARG A 302 10.28 -27.51 7.35
CA ARG A 302 11.42 -27.06 6.54
C ARG A 302 12.08 -28.23 5.84
N ASP A 303 11.25 -29.10 5.26
CA ASP A 303 11.72 -30.29 4.57
C ASP A 303 12.53 -29.89 3.33
N ALA A 304 13.53 -30.69 2.96
CA ALA A 304 14.37 -30.40 1.80
C ALA A 304 13.54 -30.20 0.53
N GLY A 305 13.86 -29.19 -0.28
CA GLY A 305 13.09 -28.76 -1.44
C GLY A 305 13.66 -27.49 -2.09
N VAL A 306 12.81 -26.70 -2.76
CA VAL A 306 13.24 -25.51 -3.51
C VAL A 306 13.95 -24.47 -2.63
N ASN A 307 13.49 -24.32 -1.38
CA ASN A 307 14.00 -23.30 -0.45
C ASN A 307 15.07 -23.84 0.52
N TYR A 308 15.09 -25.15 0.78
CA TYR A 308 15.96 -25.78 1.77
C TYR A 308 16.76 -26.93 1.16
N GLY A 309 18.09 -26.90 1.28
CA GLY A 309 18.94 -28.00 0.80
C GLY A 309 18.92 -29.25 1.69
N LYS A 310 18.46 -29.14 2.94
CA LYS A 310 18.34 -30.22 3.93
C LYS A 310 17.17 -29.96 4.86
N SER A 311 16.52 -31.01 5.35
CA SER A 311 15.46 -30.90 6.35
C SER A 311 16.00 -30.39 7.69
N ALA A 312 15.26 -29.48 8.34
CA ALA A 312 15.67 -28.84 9.59
C ALA A 312 14.67 -29.07 10.75
N GLY A 313 13.58 -29.78 10.51
CA GLY A 313 12.52 -30.01 11.49
C GLY A 313 11.65 -28.77 11.72
N PRO A 314 10.66 -28.87 12.65
CA PRO A 314 9.66 -27.84 12.85
C PRO A 314 10.29 -26.49 13.18
N ASP A 315 9.75 -25.43 12.60
CA ASP A 315 10.23 -24.07 12.82
C ASP A 315 9.74 -23.53 14.18
N SER A 316 8.56 -23.95 14.65
CA SER A 316 7.85 -23.49 15.87
C SER A 316 7.05 -24.61 16.54
N TYR A 317 6.33 -24.27 17.61
CA TYR A 317 5.38 -25.16 18.27
C TYR A 317 3.94 -24.91 17.78
N LEU A 318 3.15 -25.97 17.64
CA LEU A 318 1.74 -25.83 17.31
C LEU A 318 0.91 -25.38 18.50
N VAL A 319 -0.07 -24.51 18.24
CA VAL A 319 -1.16 -24.24 19.19
C VAL A 319 -2.02 -25.50 19.35
N ASP A 320 -2.37 -25.83 20.58
CA ASP A 320 -3.22 -26.98 20.92
C ASP A 320 -4.48 -26.54 21.70
N GLU A 321 -5.37 -27.48 21.96
CA GLU A 321 -6.61 -27.25 22.71
C GLU A 321 -6.38 -26.87 24.18
N LYS A 322 -5.21 -27.19 24.72
CA LYS A 322 -4.82 -26.91 26.10
C LYS A 322 -4.10 -25.56 26.23
N SER A 323 -4.07 -24.77 25.17
CA SER A 323 -3.51 -23.42 25.16
C SER A 323 -4.47 -22.46 25.88
N PHE A 324 -4.53 -22.57 27.22
CA PHE A 324 -5.46 -21.86 28.12
C PHE A 324 -5.25 -20.34 28.18
N ASP A 325 -4.15 -19.85 27.65
CA ASP A 325 -3.75 -18.45 27.69
C ASP A 325 -4.37 -17.61 26.57
N ILE A 326 -5.17 -18.22 25.68
CA ILE A 326 -5.72 -17.53 24.51
C ILE A 326 -7.23 -17.74 24.41
N ASN A 327 -7.99 -16.64 24.54
CA ASN A 327 -9.37 -16.63 24.07
C ASN A 327 -9.38 -16.43 22.55
N LEU A 328 -9.02 -17.49 21.82
CA LEU A 328 -8.74 -17.52 20.36
C LEU A 328 -9.87 -16.97 19.48
N LEU A 329 -11.06 -16.79 20.04
CA LEU A 329 -12.26 -16.34 19.34
C LEU A 329 -12.62 -14.88 19.63
N LYS A 330 -12.05 -14.25 20.68
CA LYS A 330 -12.36 -12.87 21.04
C LYS A 330 -11.47 -11.92 20.24
N MET A 331 -11.96 -11.47 19.09
CA MET A 331 -11.28 -10.51 18.23
C MET A 331 -11.37 -9.09 18.82
N GLN A 332 -10.25 -8.36 18.73
CA GLN A 332 -10.19 -6.95 19.08
C GLN A 332 -10.75 -6.10 17.92
N SER A 333 -11.12 -4.84 18.18
CA SER A 333 -11.50 -3.95 17.09
C SER A 333 -10.29 -3.67 16.20
N LEU A 334 -10.53 -3.57 14.89
CA LEU A 334 -9.47 -3.29 13.92
C LEU A 334 -8.73 -1.98 14.23
N HIS A 335 -9.44 -0.96 14.75
CA HIS A 335 -8.87 0.33 15.15
C HIS A 335 -7.86 0.24 16.30
N SER A 336 -7.92 -0.85 17.10
CA SER A 336 -6.99 -1.07 18.22
C SER A 336 -5.78 -1.93 17.84
N LEU A 337 -5.81 -2.56 16.66
CA LEU A 337 -4.69 -3.37 16.18
C LEU A 337 -3.56 -2.48 15.68
N LYS A 338 -2.32 -2.91 15.92
CA LYS A 338 -1.12 -2.26 15.39
C LYS A 338 -0.89 -2.68 13.94
N TRP A 339 -0.41 -1.76 13.11
CA TRP A 339 -0.12 -1.99 11.69
C TRP A 339 1.36 -1.72 11.44
N TYR A 340 2.04 -2.60 10.72
CA TYR A 340 3.48 -2.49 10.48
C TYR A 340 3.82 -2.55 8.99
N ASP A 341 4.68 -1.64 8.53
CA ASP A 341 5.24 -1.64 7.17
C ASP A 341 6.38 -2.67 7.01
N PHE A 342 6.94 -2.83 5.80
CA PHE A 342 8.06 -3.74 5.54
C PHE A 342 9.34 -3.52 6.36
N CYS A 343 9.49 -2.36 7.01
CA CYS A 343 10.58 -2.03 7.92
C CYS A 343 10.25 -2.30 9.39
N PHE A 344 9.07 -2.90 9.63
CA PHE A 344 8.51 -3.13 10.96
C PHE A 344 8.31 -1.84 11.76
N LYS A 345 8.02 -0.74 11.07
CA LYS A 345 7.64 0.54 11.68
C LYS A 345 6.12 0.64 11.73
N GLU A 346 5.60 1.15 12.84
CA GLU A 346 4.16 1.30 13.03
C GLU A 346 3.57 2.34 12.05
N VAL A 347 2.45 1.99 11.45
CA VAL A 347 1.66 2.80 10.53
C VAL A 347 0.31 3.08 11.18
N SER A 348 -0.15 4.32 11.13
CA SER A 348 -1.48 4.70 11.61
C SER A 348 -2.37 5.01 10.40
N PRO A 349 -3.18 4.05 9.91
CA PRO A 349 -4.08 4.27 8.79
C PRO A 349 -5.27 5.17 9.18
N GLY A 350 -5.92 5.78 8.19
CA GLY A 350 -7.17 6.54 8.37
C GLY A 350 -7.00 7.93 8.99
N ARG A 351 -5.83 8.55 8.88
CA ARG A 351 -5.56 9.89 9.42
C ARG A 351 -6.14 10.98 8.52
N ILE A 352 -7.42 11.28 8.70
CA ILE A 352 -8.14 12.33 7.95
C ILE A 352 -8.67 13.41 8.89
N VAL A 353 -8.51 14.67 8.49
CA VAL A 353 -9.05 15.85 9.18
C VAL A 353 -10.24 16.37 8.39
N LEU A 354 -11.42 16.34 9.03
CA LEU A 354 -12.68 16.88 8.48
C LEU A 354 -13.15 18.11 9.26
N SER A 355 -12.65 18.31 10.49
CA SER A 355 -13.02 19.38 11.40
C SER A 355 -11.83 19.92 12.20
N ALA A 356 -12.05 21.02 12.94
CA ALA A 356 -11.04 21.62 13.80
C ALA A 356 -10.54 20.69 14.93
N ASP A 357 -11.40 19.81 15.43
CA ASP A 357 -11.05 18.87 16.51
C ASP A 357 -10.16 17.72 15.99
N ASP A 358 -10.46 17.23 14.79
CA ASP A 358 -9.63 16.23 14.11
C ASP A 358 -8.22 16.77 13.87
N LEU A 359 -8.12 18.06 13.51
CA LEU A 359 -6.85 18.72 13.25
C LEU A 359 -5.93 18.63 14.47
N VAL A 360 -6.43 18.95 15.67
CA VAL A 360 -5.62 18.89 16.91
C VAL A 360 -5.04 17.50 17.12
N THR A 361 -5.86 16.47 16.95
CA THR A 361 -5.44 15.06 17.09
C THR A 361 -4.35 14.70 16.09
N VAL A 362 -4.51 15.09 14.83
CA VAL A 362 -3.50 14.83 13.78
C VAL A 362 -2.21 15.61 14.04
N LEU A 363 -2.27 16.89 14.44
CA LEU A 363 -1.08 17.69 14.73
C LEU A 363 -0.25 17.10 15.88
N HIS A 364 -0.90 16.57 16.92
CA HIS A 364 -0.20 15.85 17.98
C HIS A 364 0.44 14.54 17.48
N SER A 365 -0.21 13.83 16.55
CA SER A 365 0.32 12.56 16.01
C SER A 365 1.56 12.72 15.12
N VAL A 366 1.72 13.88 14.48
CA VAL A 366 2.85 14.18 13.58
C VAL A 366 3.99 14.92 14.27
N GLN A 367 3.98 14.99 15.61
CA GLN A 367 4.92 15.81 16.38
C GLN A 367 6.21 15.05 16.77
N LYS A 368 7.14 14.83 15.83
CA LYS A 368 8.54 14.47 16.19
C LYS A 368 9.44 15.67 16.44
N SER A 369 9.05 16.84 15.96
CA SER A 369 9.74 18.10 16.20
C SER A 369 8.73 19.20 16.51
N ARG A 370 9.21 20.41 16.88
CA ARG A 370 8.35 21.58 17.04
C ARG A 370 7.90 22.20 15.71
N THR A 371 8.10 21.54 14.58
CA THR A 371 7.84 22.10 13.25
C THR A 371 6.98 21.16 12.42
N ILE A 372 5.89 21.70 11.89
CA ILE A 372 4.93 20.97 11.05
C ILE A 372 4.97 21.55 9.63
N LEU A 373 4.98 20.66 8.65
CA LEU A 373 4.95 20.99 7.22
C LEU A 373 3.57 20.72 6.62
N PHE A 374 2.86 21.77 6.24
CA PHE A 374 1.62 21.68 5.48
C PHE A 374 1.92 21.73 3.99
N LEU A 375 1.61 20.66 3.27
CA LEU A 375 1.78 20.55 1.82
C LEU A 375 0.45 20.68 1.09
N ASN A 376 0.33 21.71 0.26
CA ASN A 376 -0.83 21.87 -0.61
C ASN A 376 -0.70 20.99 -1.86
N LEU A 377 -1.62 20.05 -2.03
CA LEU A 377 -1.68 19.10 -3.15
C LEU A 377 -2.49 19.65 -4.35
N GLN A 378 -3.11 20.81 -4.19
CA GLN A 378 -4.01 21.37 -5.20
C GLN A 378 -3.27 21.65 -6.52
N GLN A 379 -3.89 21.23 -7.64
CA GLN A 379 -3.38 21.45 -9.01
C GLN A 379 -2.06 20.73 -9.33
N VAL A 380 -1.66 19.72 -8.54
CA VAL A 380 -0.49 18.87 -8.82
C VAL A 380 -0.96 17.47 -9.22
N SER A 381 -0.29 16.84 -10.19
CA SER A 381 -0.64 15.48 -10.63
C SER A 381 -0.32 14.44 -9.55
N GLU A 382 -1.12 13.37 -9.49
CA GLU A 382 -0.88 12.27 -8.53
C GLU A 382 0.52 11.67 -8.64
N SER A 383 1.07 11.60 -9.86
CA SER A 383 2.41 11.06 -10.12
C SER A 383 3.51 11.89 -9.46
N ILE A 384 3.41 13.22 -9.51
CA ILE A 384 4.35 14.14 -8.87
C ILE A 384 4.21 14.06 -7.34
N ILE A 385 2.98 14.00 -6.82
CA ILE A 385 2.73 13.87 -5.38
C ILE A 385 3.30 12.55 -4.84
N ARG A 386 3.07 11.43 -5.54
CA ARG A 386 3.66 10.13 -5.17
C ARG A 386 5.18 10.18 -5.21
N ASN A 387 5.76 10.83 -6.21
CA ASN A 387 7.22 11.05 -6.28
C ASN A 387 7.75 11.85 -5.07
N LEU A 388 7.07 12.93 -4.70
CA LEU A 388 7.39 13.74 -3.52
C LEU A 388 7.33 12.91 -2.23
N LEU A 389 6.29 12.10 -2.04
CA LEU A 389 6.15 11.25 -0.86
C LEU A 389 7.25 10.18 -0.76
N CYS A 390 7.70 9.64 -1.90
CA CYS A 390 8.85 8.74 -1.92
C CYS A 390 10.17 9.44 -1.53
N HIS A 391 10.34 10.71 -1.87
CA HIS A 391 11.45 11.51 -1.35
C HIS A 391 11.34 11.75 0.15
N PHE A 392 10.14 11.98 0.67
CA PHE A 392 9.91 12.12 2.11
C PHE A 392 10.26 10.84 2.85
N GLU A 393 9.89 9.68 2.32
CA GLU A 393 10.30 8.39 2.88
C GLU A 393 11.82 8.25 2.86
N ARG A 394 12.49 8.48 1.72
CA ARG A 394 13.95 8.38 1.60
C ARG A 394 14.70 9.31 2.56
N LEU A 395 14.20 10.53 2.75
CA LEU A 395 14.81 11.57 3.58
C LEU A 395 14.33 11.54 5.04
N ASN A 396 13.48 10.58 5.41
CA ASN A 396 12.92 10.44 6.75
C ASN A 396 12.11 11.68 7.22
N ILE A 397 11.45 12.38 6.30
CA ILE A 397 10.60 13.53 6.61
C ILE A 397 9.24 13.01 7.08
N GLN A 398 8.90 13.24 8.35
CA GLN A 398 7.70 12.66 8.98
C GLN A 398 6.70 13.69 9.52
N ASN A 399 7.13 14.93 9.77
CA ASN A 399 6.31 15.98 10.39
C ASN A 399 5.55 16.79 9.32
N TYR A 400 4.76 16.12 8.49
CA TYR A 400 3.98 16.79 7.44
C TYR A 400 2.50 16.45 7.54
N VAL A 401 1.67 17.29 6.91
CA VAL A 401 0.23 17.12 6.73
C VAL A 401 -0.13 17.57 5.31
N LEU A 402 -0.87 16.74 4.58
CA LEU A 402 -1.23 17.01 3.19
C LEU A 402 -2.60 17.69 3.11
N LEU A 403 -2.75 18.70 2.27
CA LEU A 403 -3.99 19.45 2.08
C LEU A 403 -4.46 19.25 0.65
N GLY A 404 -5.66 18.72 0.46
CA GLY A 404 -6.21 18.55 -0.89
C GLY A 404 -7.73 18.55 -0.90
N PRO A 405 -8.34 18.73 -2.08
CA PRO A 405 -9.79 18.59 -2.25
C PRO A 405 -10.22 17.14 -2.06
N GLN A 406 -11.50 16.94 -1.74
CA GLN A 406 -12.06 15.62 -1.56
C GLN A 406 -11.86 14.78 -2.84
N SER A 407 -11.15 13.66 -2.72
CA SER A 407 -10.85 12.78 -3.86
C SER A 407 -10.53 11.35 -3.41
N SER A 408 -10.68 10.39 -4.33
CA SER A 408 -10.27 9.00 -4.09
C SER A 408 -8.78 8.89 -3.76
N PHE A 409 -7.95 9.76 -4.36
CA PHE A 409 -6.52 9.82 -4.11
C PHE A 409 -6.20 10.31 -2.69
N LEU A 410 -6.86 11.37 -2.22
CA LEU A 410 -6.67 11.86 -0.85
C LEU A 410 -7.07 10.79 0.19
N LEU A 411 -8.16 10.06 -0.07
CA LEU A 411 -8.59 8.94 0.76
C LEU A 411 -7.62 7.75 0.70
N ASP A 412 -7.02 7.45 -0.45
CA ASP A 412 -5.95 6.43 -0.59
C ASP A 412 -4.73 6.81 0.25
N LEU A 413 -4.30 8.07 0.22
CA LEU A 413 -3.20 8.58 1.06
C LEU A 413 -3.52 8.40 2.55
N ALA A 414 -4.73 8.77 2.98
CA ALA A 414 -5.18 8.57 4.36
C ALA A 414 -5.18 7.09 4.77
N ARG A 415 -5.68 6.19 3.90
CA ARG A 415 -5.71 4.74 4.14
C ARG A 415 -4.31 4.13 4.27
N ARG A 416 -3.33 4.64 3.50
CA ARG A 416 -1.91 4.29 3.60
C ARG A 416 -1.23 4.89 4.83
N GLY A 417 -1.96 5.72 5.58
CA GLY A 417 -1.53 6.32 6.81
C GLY A 417 -0.88 7.68 6.65
N HIS A 418 -0.95 8.35 5.50
CA HIS A 418 -0.55 9.76 5.42
C HIS A 418 -1.60 10.64 6.12
N PRO A 419 -1.18 11.65 6.91
CA PRO A 419 -2.11 12.59 7.52
C PRO A 419 -2.60 13.58 6.46
N VAL A 420 -3.91 13.64 6.26
CA VAL A 420 -4.53 14.50 5.24
C VAL A 420 -5.61 15.40 5.82
N ILE A 421 -5.79 16.57 5.20
CA ILE A 421 -6.89 17.49 5.43
C ILE A 421 -7.75 17.50 4.17
N ASP A 422 -9.00 17.08 4.31
CA ASP A 422 -10.02 17.28 3.28
C ASP A 422 -10.40 18.76 3.30
N THR A 423 -9.84 19.52 2.36
CA THR A 423 -10.00 20.99 2.35
C THR A 423 -11.44 21.43 2.15
N ASP A 424 -12.29 20.64 1.48
CA ASP A 424 -13.69 20.99 1.24
C ASP A 424 -14.50 20.83 2.53
N GLN A 425 -14.43 19.64 3.14
CA GLN A 425 -15.17 19.36 4.38
C GLN A 425 -14.64 20.18 5.57
N PHE A 426 -13.31 20.33 5.67
CA PHE A 426 -12.70 21.15 6.71
C PHE A 426 -13.11 22.62 6.57
N PHE A 427 -13.13 23.15 5.34
CA PHE A 427 -13.65 24.50 5.09
C PHE A 427 -15.12 24.61 5.49
N ASP A 428 -15.96 23.64 5.15
CA ASP A 428 -17.39 23.66 5.51
C ASP A 428 -17.58 23.71 7.04
N SER A 429 -16.78 22.97 7.80
CA SER A 429 -16.78 23.03 9.26
C SER A 429 -16.46 24.44 9.80
N ILE A 430 -15.53 25.16 9.15
CA ILE A 430 -15.14 26.53 9.51
C ILE A 430 -16.20 27.54 9.07
N ARG A 431 -16.77 27.37 7.88
CA ARG A 431 -17.78 28.24 7.29
C ARG A 431 -19.02 28.29 8.17
N LEU A 432 -19.48 27.15 8.68
CA LEU A 432 -20.62 27.07 9.60
C LEU A 432 -20.40 27.91 10.87
N GLN A 433 -19.15 28.07 11.31
CA GLN A 433 -18.83 28.86 12.50
C GLN A 433 -18.67 30.36 12.22
N ASN A 434 -18.30 30.75 10.99
CA ASN A 434 -17.85 32.12 10.68
C ASN A 434 -18.64 32.83 9.55
N SER A 435 -19.70 32.21 9.02
CA SER A 435 -20.56 32.80 7.97
C SER A 435 -19.79 33.32 6.74
N ILE A 436 -18.87 32.50 6.21
CA ILE A 436 -18.01 32.86 5.07
C ILE A 436 -18.64 32.41 3.75
N ASN A 437 -18.79 33.33 2.78
CA ASN A 437 -19.25 32.99 1.43
C ASN A 437 -18.33 33.59 0.36
N PHE A 438 -18.06 32.81 -0.69
CA PHE A 438 -17.31 33.21 -1.87
C PHE A 438 -18.16 33.02 -3.12
N ASP A 439 -17.92 33.82 -4.17
CA ASP A 439 -18.51 33.58 -5.49
C ASP A 439 -17.89 32.32 -6.12
N GLU A 440 -18.63 31.63 -6.99
CA GLU A 440 -18.19 30.39 -7.65
C GLU A 440 -16.81 30.52 -8.33
N SER A 441 -16.50 31.68 -8.94
CA SER A 441 -15.24 31.90 -9.65
C SER A 441 -13.99 31.91 -8.75
N HIS A 442 -14.15 32.17 -7.45
CA HIS A 442 -13.05 32.28 -6.49
C HIS A 442 -13.18 31.31 -5.33
N GLU A 443 -14.24 30.49 -5.29
CA GLU A 443 -14.53 29.59 -4.18
C GLU A 443 -13.36 28.65 -3.90
N LYS A 444 -12.78 28.04 -4.93
CA LYS A 444 -11.65 27.12 -4.80
C LYS A 444 -10.42 27.76 -4.15
N LEU A 445 -10.07 28.97 -4.59
CA LEU A 445 -8.94 29.73 -4.04
C LEU A 445 -9.25 30.22 -2.62
N GLY A 446 -10.47 30.70 -2.39
CA GLY A 446 -10.93 31.15 -1.08
C GLY A 446 -10.90 30.04 -0.03
N LYS A 447 -11.41 28.85 -0.37
CA LYS A 447 -11.33 27.65 0.49
C LYS A 447 -9.88 27.35 0.87
N GLU A 448 -9.00 27.25 -0.11
CA GLU A 448 -7.58 26.94 0.10
C GLU A 448 -6.91 27.94 1.06
N ILE A 449 -7.09 29.24 0.83
CA ILE A 449 -6.47 30.29 1.66
C ILE A 449 -7.04 30.28 3.08
N VAL A 450 -8.36 30.11 3.24
CA VAL A 450 -8.99 30.03 4.57
C VAL A 450 -8.49 28.82 5.35
N VAL A 451 -8.40 27.65 4.71
CA VAL A 451 -7.85 26.44 5.33
C VAL A 451 -6.39 26.65 5.73
N LYS A 452 -5.54 27.16 4.81
CA LYS A 452 -4.12 27.50 5.09
C LYS A 452 -3.99 28.47 6.28
N ALA A 453 -4.83 29.51 6.34
CA ALA A 453 -4.83 30.45 7.46
C ALA A 453 -5.23 29.79 8.79
N HIS A 454 -6.20 28.90 8.77
CA HIS A 454 -6.68 28.20 9.97
C HIS A 454 -5.67 27.19 10.51
N VAL A 455 -5.02 26.41 9.65
CA VAL A 455 -4.01 25.42 10.09
C VAL A 455 -2.79 26.09 10.70
N VAL A 456 -2.38 27.25 10.17
CA VAL A 456 -1.32 28.07 10.77
C VAL A 456 -1.76 28.57 12.15
N ARG A 457 -2.98 29.13 12.26
CA ARG A 457 -3.50 29.62 13.55
C ARG A 457 -3.47 28.52 14.60
N LYS A 458 -4.02 27.35 14.28
CA LYS A 458 -4.07 26.19 15.19
C LYS A 458 -2.68 25.71 15.57
N SER A 459 -1.75 25.67 14.63
CA SER A 459 -0.35 25.30 14.89
C SER A 459 0.33 26.28 15.86
N LEU A 460 0.10 27.59 15.68
CA LEU A 460 0.63 28.60 16.60
C LEU A 460 0.03 28.50 18.02
N GLU A 461 -1.28 28.26 18.13
CA GLU A 461 -1.95 28.02 19.42
C GLU A 461 -1.35 26.80 20.16
N LEU A 462 -1.01 25.75 19.41
CA LEU A 462 -0.40 24.52 19.93
C LEU A 462 1.14 24.62 20.10
N LYS A 463 1.72 25.81 19.92
CA LYS A 463 3.15 26.10 20.08
C LYS A 463 4.06 25.44 19.04
N TYR A 464 3.55 25.22 17.84
CA TYR A 464 4.31 24.68 16.71
C TYR A 464 4.75 25.78 15.74
N ASN A 465 5.96 25.62 15.20
CA ASN A 465 6.43 26.32 14.02
C ASN A 465 5.80 25.66 12.79
N THR A 466 5.57 26.45 11.74
CA THR A 466 4.75 26.00 10.62
C THR A 466 5.40 26.35 9.30
N TRP A 467 5.55 25.36 8.42
CA TRP A 467 5.75 25.57 6.98
C TRP A 467 4.43 25.36 6.27
N VAL A 468 4.11 26.23 5.31
CA VAL A 468 3.05 26.04 4.33
C VAL A 468 3.71 26.15 2.96
N VAL A 469 3.68 25.05 2.20
CA VAL A 469 4.39 24.92 0.93
C VAL A 469 3.47 24.26 -0.08
N ASP A 470 3.56 24.67 -1.35
CA ASP A 470 2.89 23.97 -2.44
C ASP A 470 3.71 22.74 -2.88
N SER A 471 3.08 21.77 -3.53
CA SER A 471 3.74 20.50 -3.91
C SER A 471 4.58 20.59 -5.21
N ASP A 472 4.98 21.81 -5.58
CA ASP A 472 5.84 22.14 -6.73
C ASP A 472 7.34 22.16 -6.38
N VAL A 473 7.71 21.47 -5.30
CA VAL A 473 9.08 21.35 -4.80
C VAL A 473 9.44 19.92 -4.42
N ILE A 474 10.73 19.57 -4.56
CA ILE A 474 11.34 18.34 -4.04
C ILE A 474 12.43 18.73 -3.02
N PRO A 475 12.37 18.24 -1.77
CA PRO A 475 13.47 18.42 -0.82
C PRO A 475 14.72 17.67 -1.28
N LEU A 476 15.88 18.29 -1.13
CA LEU A 476 17.17 17.69 -1.49
C LEU A 476 17.89 17.06 -0.29
N SER A 477 17.47 17.36 0.95
CA SER A 477 18.07 16.83 2.18
C SER A 477 17.03 16.66 3.30
N SER A 478 17.36 15.86 4.31
CA SER A 478 16.48 15.64 5.47
C SER A 478 16.30 16.90 6.32
N ASP A 479 17.21 17.87 6.19
CA ASP A 479 17.18 19.15 6.90
C ASP A 479 16.55 20.29 6.08
N SER A 480 16.02 20.02 4.88
CA SER A 480 15.40 21.04 4.01
C SER A 480 14.34 21.90 4.72
N PHE A 481 13.61 21.32 5.69
CA PHE A 481 12.56 22.02 6.44
C PHE A 481 12.94 22.30 7.91
N LEU A 482 14.21 22.18 8.30
CA LEU A 482 14.66 22.39 9.67
C LEU A 482 15.01 23.86 9.99
N HIS A 483 15.17 24.15 11.28
CA HIS A 483 15.33 25.47 11.91
C HIS A 483 16.59 26.29 11.52
N SER A 484 17.30 25.93 10.45
CA SER A 484 18.55 26.61 10.08
C SER A 484 18.36 28.01 9.48
N TYR A 485 17.12 28.43 9.23
CA TYR A 485 16.85 29.65 8.47
C TYR A 485 16.59 30.81 9.40
N ASP A 486 17.69 31.51 9.72
CA ASP A 486 17.74 32.82 10.37
C ASP A 486 16.87 32.99 11.63
N LEU A 487 17.50 32.80 12.79
CA LEU A 487 16.88 32.98 14.10
C LEU A 487 16.44 34.44 14.39
N ALA A 488 16.74 35.41 13.52
CA ALA A 488 16.37 36.80 13.73
C ALA A 488 14.89 37.10 13.43
N HIS A 489 14.24 36.33 12.54
CA HIS A 489 12.90 36.66 12.03
C HIS A 489 11.85 35.60 12.38
N ASP A 490 10.63 36.05 12.68
CA ASP A 490 9.49 35.16 12.95
C ASP A 490 8.81 34.66 11.66
N PHE A 491 9.05 35.33 10.54
CA PHE A 491 8.40 35.07 9.25
C PHE A 491 9.42 34.99 8.13
N LEU A 492 9.28 33.97 7.28
CA LEU A 492 10.10 33.76 6.10
C LEU A 492 9.18 33.50 4.90
N LEU A 493 9.34 34.29 3.84
CA LEU A 493 8.50 34.23 2.64
C LEU A 493 9.32 33.90 1.40
N GLY A 494 8.86 32.93 0.62
CA GLY A 494 9.38 32.59 -0.69
C GLY A 494 8.29 32.70 -1.75
N LYS A 495 8.27 33.79 -2.53
CA LYS A 495 7.17 34.09 -3.47
C LYS A 495 7.07 33.06 -4.60
N ASN A 496 8.19 32.74 -5.26
CA ASN A 496 8.18 31.84 -6.40
C ASN A 496 7.97 30.37 -6.00
N PHE A 497 8.34 29.98 -4.77
CA PHE A 497 8.08 28.63 -4.22
C PHE A 497 6.75 28.51 -3.49
N LYS A 498 5.95 29.59 -3.48
CA LYS A 498 4.69 29.69 -2.74
C LYS A 498 4.82 29.22 -1.28
N LEU A 499 5.95 29.59 -0.68
CA LEU A 499 6.41 29.09 0.60
C LEU A 499 6.22 30.14 1.69
N VAL A 500 5.68 29.71 2.82
CA VAL A 500 5.57 30.52 4.04
C VAL A 500 6.10 29.69 5.20
N PHE A 501 7.05 30.24 5.95
CA PHE A 501 7.42 29.71 7.26
C PHE A 501 7.13 30.73 8.36
N ILE A 502 6.58 30.22 9.46
CA ILE A 502 6.16 31.00 10.61
C ILE A 502 6.68 30.32 11.86
N ARG A 503 7.58 31.02 12.57
CA ARG A 503 8.08 30.61 13.86
C ARG A 503 7.02 30.85 14.93
N ASN A 504 6.89 29.91 15.85
CA ASN A 504 6.05 30.11 17.02
C ASN A 504 6.66 31.18 17.93
N SER A 505 5.98 32.32 18.05
CA SER A 505 6.33 33.38 18.99
C SER A 505 5.05 34.08 19.47
N ALA A 506 5.13 34.78 20.60
CA ALA A 506 4.00 35.60 21.07
C ALA A 506 3.62 36.70 20.07
N SER A 507 4.62 37.25 19.35
CA SER A 507 4.41 38.24 18.29
C SER A 507 3.67 37.63 17.11
N ALA A 508 4.13 36.48 16.62
CA ALA A 508 3.52 35.78 15.50
C ALA A 508 2.09 35.36 15.81
N LEU A 509 1.84 34.81 17.01
CA LEU A 509 0.49 34.45 17.45
C LEU A 509 -0.42 35.67 17.49
N LYS A 510 0.02 36.80 18.07
CA LYS A 510 -0.76 38.04 18.12
C LYS A 510 -1.08 38.56 16.71
N ILE A 511 -0.09 38.60 15.82
CA ILE A 511 -0.27 39.01 14.42
C ILE A 511 -1.29 38.11 13.73
N TRP A 512 -1.27 36.81 14.02
CA TRP A 512 -2.11 35.82 13.34
C TRP A 512 -3.54 35.69 13.90
N VAL A 513 -3.74 35.98 15.19
CA VAL A 513 -5.05 35.89 15.85
C VAL A 513 -5.89 37.16 15.63
N ASP A 514 -5.26 38.33 15.49
CA ASP A 514 -5.97 39.61 15.31
C ASP A 514 -6.59 39.77 13.90
N ASN A 515 -7.80 39.24 13.70
CA ASN A 515 -8.66 39.41 12.50
C ASN A 515 -8.02 38.96 11.18
N VAL A 516 -7.11 37.98 11.20
CA VAL A 516 -6.51 37.43 9.96
C VAL A 516 -7.56 36.78 9.08
N LEU A 517 -8.52 36.06 9.66
CA LEU A 517 -9.59 35.42 8.88
C LEU A 517 -10.46 36.46 8.16
N ASP A 518 -10.85 37.54 8.84
CA ASP A 518 -11.62 38.63 8.23
C ASP A 518 -10.83 39.30 7.10
N LYS A 519 -9.53 39.53 7.33
CA LYS A 519 -8.63 40.09 6.31
C LYS A 519 -8.42 39.15 5.12
N VAL A 520 -8.31 37.85 5.36
CA VAL A 520 -8.25 36.80 4.33
C VAL A 520 -9.50 36.88 3.46
N VAL A 521 -10.68 36.80 4.09
CA VAL A 521 -11.97 36.81 3.40
C VAL A 521 -12.15 38.12 2.63
N ALA A 522 -11.85 39.26 3.24
CA ALA A 522 -11.92 40.56 2.59
C ALA A 522 -10.94 40.69 1.40
N SER A 523 -9.74 40.13 1.52
CA SER A 523 -8.74 40.18 0.44
C SER A 523 -9.17 39.34 -0.75
N VAL A 524 -9.69 38.12 -0.52
CA VAL A 524 -10.26 37.27 -1.58
C VAL A 524 -11.46 37.97 -2.23
N ALA A 525 -12.34 38.59 -1.43
CA ALA A 525 -13.46 39.37 -1.96
C ALA A 525 -13.00 40.60 -2.76
N SER A 526 -11.86 41.22 -2.43
CA SER A 526 -11.34 42.38 -3.15
C SER A 526 -10.79 42.04 -4.54
N LEU A 527 -10.36 40.79 -4.78
CA LEU A 527 -9.95 40.31 -6.11
C LEU A 527 -11.09 40.45 -7.14
N LYS A 528 -12.34 40.45 -6.68
CA LYS A 528 -13.57 40.74 -7.44
C LYS A 528 -13.55 42.08 -8.19
N THR A 529 -12.83 43.08 -7.68
CA THR A 529 -12.86 44.45 -8.23
C THR A 529 -11.76 44.79 -9.23
N ARG A 530 -10.69 43.98 -9.32
CA ARG A 530 -9.49 44.34 -10.09
C ARG A 530 -9.25 43.54 -11.36
N GLY A 531 -10.08 42.53 -11.65
CA GLY A 531 -9.90 41.68 -12.84
C GLY A 531 -8.51 41.06 -12.93
N SER A 532 -7.83 40.87 -11.80
CA SER A 532 -6.41 40.52 -11.79
C SER A 532 -6.18 39.02 -11.92
N ILE A 533 -5.06 38.70 -12.57
CA ILE A 533 -4.60 37.35 -12.92
C ILE A 533 -4.34 36.56 -11.63
N ALA A 534 -4.61 35.25 -11.67
CA ALA A 534 -4.48 34.29 -10.56
C ALA A 534 -3.17 34.35 -9.74
N THR A 535 -2.13 35.02 -10.24
CA THR A 535 -0.83 35.24 -9.60
C THR A 535 -0.86 36.23 -8.43
N GLU A 536 -1.82 37.17 -8.35
CA GLU A 536 -1.92 38.12 -7.22
C GLU A 536 -2.63 37.52 -5.99
N GLY A 537 -3.41 36.45 -6.17
CA GLY A 537 -4.28 35.86 -5.14
C GLY A 537 -3.65 34.75 -4.30
N ASN A 538 -2.34 34.50 -4.38
CA ASN A 538 -1.71 33.41 -3.64
C ASN A 538 -1.53 33.73 -2.13
N PHE A 539 -1.58 32.70 -1.28
CA PHE A 539 -1.40 32.76 0.17
C PHE A 539 -0.15 33.55 0.60
N VAL A 540 1.00 33.37 -0.06
CA VAL A 540 2.23 34.13 0.27
C VAL A 540 2.02 35.64 0.16
N ASN A 541 1.40 36.10 -0.93
CA ASN A 541 1.16 37.53 -1.15
C ASN A 541 0.20 38.11 -0.12
N LEU A 542 -0.78 37.31 0.31
CA LEU A 542 -1.69 37.69 1.38
C LEU A 542 -0.94 37.85 2.72
N VAL A 543 -0.11 36.86 3.07
CA VAL A 543 0.70 36.92 4.30
C VAL A 543 1.63 38.12 4.26
N GLU A 544 2.29 38.39 3.14
CA GLU A 544 3.15 39.57 2.99
C GLU A 544 2.38 40.87 3.24
N LYS A 545 1.24 41.08 2.58
CA LYS A 545 0.38 42.26 2.79
C LYS A 545 -0.04 42.41 4.24
N LEU A 546 -0.37 41.30 4.91
CA LEU A 546 -0.73 41.29 6.32
C LEU A 546 0.44 41.76 7.21
N LEU A 547 1.65 41.27 6.95
CA LEU A 547 2.86 41.61 7.70
C LEU A 547 3.26 43.08 7.49
N GLU A 548 3.16 43.58 6.25
CA GLU A 548 3.39 44.99 5.92
C GLU A 548 2.40 45.90 6.66
N GLN A 549 1.10 45.58 6.65
CA GLN A 549 0.08 46.34 7.38
C GLN A 549 0.32 46.36 8.89
N LYS A 550 0.82 45.26 9.46
CA LYS A 550 1.12 45.13 10.89
C LYS A 550 2.52 45.64 11.25
N LYS A 551 3.31 46.13 10.27
CA LYS A 551 4.71 46.57 10.42
C LYS A 551 5.60 45.50 11.08
N ALA A 552 5.36 44.23 10.77
CA ALA A 552 6.16 43.12 11.27
C ALA A 552 7.42 42.93 10.42
N THR A 553 8.52 42.51 11.04
CA THR A 553 9.75 42.16 10.32
C THR A 553 9.64 40.74 9.76
N PHE A 554 10.08 40.56 8.53
CA PHE A 554 10.09 39.27 7.84
C PHE A 554 11.26 39.22 6.85
N ASN A 555 11.73 38.01 6.56
CA ASN A 555 12.77 37.77 5.59
C ASN A 555 12.17 37.26 4.27
N ARG A 556 12.75 37.70 3.14
CA ARG A 556 12.44 37.20 1.80
C ARG A 556 13.58 36.30 1.37
N VAL A 557 13.29 35.05 1.01
CA VAL A 557 14.32 34.12 0.53
C VAL A 557 14.65 34.45 -0.92
N ASP A 558 15.92 34.74 -1.19
CA ASP A 558 16.43 34.84 -2.56
C ASP A 558 16.58 33.43 -3.18
N GLU A 559 16.06 33.28 -4.38
CA GLU A 559 15.77 32.01 -5.04
C GLU A 559 17.05 31.29 -5.47
N THR A 560 18.01 32.07 -5.97
CA THR A 560 19.25 31.55 -6.54
C THR A 560 20.17 30.98 -5.49
N ASP A 561 20.06 31.38 -4.23
CA ASP A 561 20.92 30.91 -3.15
C ASP A 561 20.38 29.63 -2.50
N PHE A 562 19.05 29.47 -2.51
CA PHE A 562 18.35 28.47 -1.71
C PHE A 562 17.90 27.23 -2.47
N SER A 563 17.65 27.38 -3.76
CA SER A 563 16.93 26.40 -4.56
C SER A 563 17.57 26.13 -5.91
N LEU A 564 17.23 24.99 -6.49
CA LEU A 564 17.64 24.55 -7.81
C LEU A 564 16.45 24.63 -8.76
N ASN A 565 16.46 25.59 -9.70
CA ASN A 565 15.40 25.72 -10.68
C ASN A 565 15.57 24.71 -11.81
N ILE A 566 14.85 23.58 -11.73
CA ILE A 566 14.97 22.54 -12.75
C ILE A 566 14.23 22.87 -14.04
N SER A 567 13.56 24.02 -14.15
CA SER A 567 12.80 24.39 -15.36
C SER A 567 13.72 24.65 -16.57
N PHE A 568 14.87 25.28 -16.34
CA PHE A 568 15.72 25.82 -17.41
C PHE A 568 17.21 25.43 -17.32
N MET A 569 17.64 24.78 -16.22
CA MET A 569 19.05 24.45 -15.99
C MET A 569 19.54 23.23 -16.77
N ASP A 570 20.81 23.21 -17.17
CA ASP A 570 21.41 22.01 -17.75
C ASP A 570 21.73 20.97 -16.67
N ALA A 571 21.30 19.72 -16.86
CA ALA A 571 21.49 18.65 -15.88
C ALA A 571 22.97 18.33 -15.57
N ASN A 572 23.88 18.73 -16.47
CA ASN A 572 25.34 18.56 -16.32
C ASN A 572 25.98 19.58 -15.36
N GLU A 573 25.28 20.65 -14.98
CA GLU A 573 25.75 21.67 -14.02
C GLU A 573 25.65 21.20 -12.56
N THR A 574 26.31 20.08 -12.27
CA THR A 574 26.29 19.41 -10.95
C THR A 574 26.95 20.22 -9.83
N SER A 575 27.80 21.20 -10.14
CA SER A 575 28.42 22.12 -9.16
C SER A 575 27.39 23.03 -8.46
N SER A 576 26.19 23.21 -9.03
CA SER A 576 25.15 24.10 -8.49
C SER A 576 24.31 23.49 -7.36
N ARG A 577 24.43 22.17 -7.08
CA ARG A 577 23.63 21.48 -6.05
C ARG A 577 24.12 21.75 -4.62
N ASN A 578 25.40 22.07 -4.45
CA ASN A 578 25.99 22.23 -3.12
C ASN A 578 25.34 23.40 -2.37
N GLY A 579 24.77 23.10 -1.20
CA GLY A 579 24.08 24.07 -0.34
C GLY A 579 22.61 24.32 -0.68
N LYS A 580 22.09 23.82 -1.81
CA LYS A 580 20.67 23.94 -2.16
C LYS A 580 19.82 23.01 -1.31
N LYS A 581 18.63 23.48 -0.94
CA LYS A 581 17.70 22.76 -0.07
C LYS A 581 16.52 22.15 -0.82
N PHE A 582 16.16 22.75 -1.95
CA PHE A 582 15.00 22.36 -2.73
C PHE A 582 15.33 22.35 -4.22
N ALA A 583 14.70 21.44 -4.96
CA ALA A 583 14.50 21.56 -6.40
C ALA A 583 13.06 21.98 -6.66
N PHE A 584 12.84 22.87 -7.61
CA PHE A 584 11.52 23.41 -7.93
C PHE A 584 11.38 23.66 -9.43
N TRP A 585 10.14 23.83 -9.88
CA TRP A 585 9.81 24.10 -11.28
C TRP A 585 8.76 25.20 -11.42
N SER A 586 8.66 25.75 -12.62
CA SER A 586 7.61 26.72 -12.95
C SER A 586 6.23 26.07 -12.86
N PRO A 587 5.23 26.73 -12.23
CA PRO A 587 3.85 26.26 -12.17
C PRO A 587 3.19 26.07 -13.55
N GLU A 588 3.73 26.71 -14.59
CA GLU A 588 3.22 26.63 -15.96
C GLU A 588 3.71 25.38 -16.72
N MET A 589 4.66 24.63 -16.15
CA MET A 589 5.17 23.42 -16.77
C MET A 589 4.14 22.28 -16.74
N GLY A 590 3.97 21.60 -17.88
CA GLY A 590 3.13 20.41 -17.96
C GLY A 590 3.73 19.22 -17.20
N SER A 591 2.89 18.34 -16.67
CA SER A 591 3.31 17.20 -15.83
C SER A 591 4.31 16.26 -16.53
N GLU A 592 4.17 16.04 -17.85
CA GLU A 592 5.12 15.22 -18.62
C GLU A 592 6.51 15.87 -18.69
N GLN A 593 6.56 17.19 -18.87
CA GLN A 593 7.81 17.93 -18.87
C GLN A 593 8.45 17.91 -17.48
N ILE A 594 7.66 18.09 -16.41
CA ILE A 594 8.15 17.99 -15.03
C ILE A 594 8.75 16.61 -14.78
N GLN A 595 8.04 15.53 -15.15
CA GLN A 595 8.55 14.17 -15.01
C GLN A 595 9.89 14.00 -15.73
N LYS A 596 9.97 14.37 -17.01
CA LYS A 596 11.20 14.26 -17.81
C LYS A 596 12.37 14.99 -17.14
N ARG A 597 12.13 16.18 -16.60
CA ARG A 597 13.16 16.96 -15.90
C ARG A 597 13.56 16.31 -14.58
N LEU A 598 12.63 15.76 -13.82
CA LEU A 598 12.95 15.00 -12.62
C LEU A 598 13.76 13.74 -12.95
N GLU A 599 13.46 13.05 -14.05
CA GLU A 599 14.25 11.91 -14.54
C GLU A 599 15.68 12.32 -14.92
N GLU A 600 15.85 13.40 -15.69
CA GLU A 600 17.16 13.96 -16.08
C GLU A 600 18.05 14.29 -14.87
N PHE A 601 17.44 14.73 -13.76
CA PHE A 601 18.15 15.06 -12.53
C PHE A 601 18.25 13.89 -11.53
N ALA A 602 17.79 12.69 -11.89
CA ALA A 602 17.71 11.50 -11.03
C ALA A 602 16.85 11.72 -9.76
N MET A 603 15.80 12.53 -9.89
CA MET A 603 14.82 12.87 -8.86
C MET A 603 13.43 12.27 -9.13
N TRP A 604 13.28 11.44 -10.17
CA TRP A 604 12.10 10.60 -10.37
C TRP A 604 12.32 9.22 -9.74
N VAL A 605 11.60 8.93 -8.66
CA VAL A 605 11.85 7.80 -7.75
C VAL A 605 10.62 6.90 -7.57
N VAL A 606 9.64 7.04 -8.45
CA VAL A 606 8.49 6.14 -8.57
C VAL A 606 8.62 5.25 -9.81
N ASP A 607 7.98 4.09 -9.78
CA ASP A 607 7.92 3.16 -10.89
C ASP A 607 6.65 3.34 -11.74
N SER A 608 6.43 2.41 -12.68
CA SER A 608 5.27 2.42 -13.58
C SER A 608 3.92 2.25 -12.86
N ASP A 609 3.90 1.75 -11.63
CA ASP A 609 2.70 1.69 -10.79
C ASP A 609 2.50 2.95 -9.93
N LEU A 610 3.35 3.97 -10.14
CA LEU A 610 3.46 5.16 -9.31
C LEU A 610 3.79 4.82 -7.84
N SER A 611 4.46 3.69 -7.59
CA SER A 611 4.91 3.29 -6.26
C SER A 611 6.40 3.59 -6.08
N CYS A 612 6.85 3.80 -4.85
CA CYS A 612 8.28 4.02 -4.59
C CYS A 612 9.10 2.84 -5.14
N ASN A 613 10.18 3.14 -5.85
CA ASN A 613 11.06 2.10 -6.39
C ASN A 613 11.92 1.42 -5.31
N ALA A 614 11.93 1.97 -4.10
CA ALA A 614 12.72 1.52 -2.97
C ALA A 614 11.91 1.59 -1.66
N VAL A 615 12.17 0.66 -0.75
CA VAL A 615 11.77 0.72 0.66
C VAL A 615 12.99 1.15 1.47
N VAL A 616 12.88 2.25 2.22
CA VAL A 616 13.99 2.77 3.03
C VAL A 616 13.66 2.67 4.52
N CYS A 617 14.33 1.75 5.21
CA CYS A 617 14.14 1.57 6.63
C CYS A 617 14.97 2.56 7.44
N HIS A 618 14.27 3.38 8.23
CA HIS A 618 14.87 4.25 9.21
C HIS A 618 14.76 3.64 10.61
N PRO A 619 15.75 3.84 11.49
CA PRO A 619 15.65 3.47 12.89
C PRO A 619 14.41 4.14 13.52
N SER A 620 13.65 3.35 14.28
CA SER A 620 12.46 3.82 15.02
C SER A 620 12.80 4.60 16.27
#